data_AF-A0A7H0FVV8-F1
#
_entry.id   AF-A0A7H0FVV8-F1
#
_cell.length_a   1.000
_cell.length_b   1.000
_cell.length_c   1.000
_cell.angle_alpha   90.00
_cell.angle_beta   90.00
_cell.angle_gamma   90.00
#
_symmetry.space_group_name_H-M   'P 1'
#
loop_
_entity.id
_entity.type
_entity.pdbx_description
1 polymer ?
#
loop_
_entity_poly.entity_id
_entity_poly.type
_entity_poly.pdbx_seq_one_letter_code
_entity_poly.pdbx_strand_id
1 'polypeptide(L)'
;MQALKFFALSSLSVIAFDAVASVASLGLGFPYSYATLGSAALYIVFAYFAARMFGFWPALLLGAVMGITDVTLGWAVSWAIGPGRVSGVTLTPSVWVYTAVFAIVLGAIFGLIGGGIGALTRWRRAA
;
A
#
# COMPACT_ATOMS: atom_id res chain seq x y z
N MET A 1 -2.34 -13.63 -17.01
CA MET A 1 -3.34 -13.79 -15.93
C MET A 1 -2.74 -13.84 -14.52
N GLN A 2 -1.61 -14.51 -14.29
CA GLN A 2 -1.02 -14.62 -12.93
C GLN A 2 -0.64 -13.25 -12.31
N ALA A 3 -0.04 -12.34 -13.09
CA ALA A 3 0.32 -11.01 -12.60
C ALA A 3 -0.92 -10.21 -12.13
N LEU A 4 -2.00 -10.21 -12.91
CA LEU A 4 -3.24 -9.52 -12.54
C LEU A 4 -3.83 -10.08 -11.23
N LYS A 5 -3.84 -11.41 -11.07
CA LYS A 5 -4.28 -12.05 -9.82
C LYS A 5 -3.42 -11.61 -8.64
N PHE A 6 -2.10 -11.51 -8.83
CA PHE A 6 -1.18 -11.06 -7.79
C PHE A 6 -1.41 -9.60 -7.41
N PHE A 7 -1.65 -8.72 -8.39
CA PHE A 7 -1.99 -7.32 -8.15
C PHE A 7 -3.29 -7.19 -7.35
N ALA A 8 -4.34 -7.90 -7.77
CA ALA A 8 -5.61 -7.91 -7.07
C ALA A 8 -5.49 -8.42 -5.62
N LEU A 9 -4.71 -9.48 -5.40
CA LEU A 9 -4.52 -10.05 -4.06
C LEU A 9 -3.68 -9.14 -3.16
N SER A 10 -2.69 -8.45 -3.72
CA SER A 10 -1.89 -7.46 -2.99
C SER A 10 -2.77 -6.26 -2.58
N SER A 11 -3.56 -5.73 -3.50
CA SER A 11 -4.54 -4.67 -3.21
C SER A 11 -5.57 -5.10 -2.16
N LEU A 12 -6.11 -6.31 -2.27
CA LEU A 12 -7.05 -6.85 -1.29
C LEU A 12 -6.40 -6.97 0.10
N SER A 13 -5.11 -7.32 0.15
CA SER A 13 -4.36 -7.40 1.40
C SER A 13 -4.21 -6.04 2.09
N VAL A 14 -4.02 -4.96 1.32
CA VAL A 14 -3.99 -3.58 1.84
C VAL A 14 -5.34 -3.22 2.46
N ILE A 15 -6.43 -3.46 1.73
CA ILE A 15 -7.79 -3.16 2.21
C ILE A 15 -8.11 -3.95 3.48
N ALA A 16 -7.77 -5.24 3.50
CA ALA A 16 -7.97 -6.09 4.68
C ALA A 16 -7.13 -5.61 5.87
N PHE A 17 -5.88 -5.20 5.61
CA PHE A 17 -5.01 -4.64 6.63
C PHE A 17 -5.60 -3.35 7.22
N ASP A 18 -6.08 -2.43 6.39
CA ASP A 18 -6.72 -1.18 6.86
C ASP A 18 -7.98 -1.45 7.69
N ALA A 19 -8.78 -2.43 7.29
CA ALA A 19 -9.95 -2.84 8.07
C ALA A 19 -9.54 -3.34 9.47
N VAL A 20 -8.57 -4.25 9.53
CA VAL A 20 -8.06 -4.82 10.79
C VAL A 20 -7.40 -3.74 11.64
N ALA A 21 -6.56 -2.90 11.05
CA ALA A 21 -5.88 -1.81 11.73
C ALA A 21 -6.88 -0.78 12.29
N SER A 22 -7.96 -0.50 11.56
CA SER A 22 -9.04 0.38 12.01
C SER A 22 -9.77 -0.18 13.22
N VAL A 23 -10.17 -1.46 13.16
CA VAL A 23 -10.83 -2.13 14.29
C VAL A 23 -9.88 -2.21 15.50
N ALA A 24 -8.62 -2.58 15.27
CA ALA A 24 -7.63 -2.67 16.34
C ALA A 24 -7.32 -1.30 16.96
N SER A 25 -7.26 -0.23 16.16
CA SER A 25 -7.05 1.14 16.65
C SER A 25 -8.16 1.56 17.60
N LEU A 26 -9.42 1.26 17.26
CA LEU A 26 -10.55 1.51 18.15
C LEU A 26 -10.55 0.62 19.39
N GLY A 27 -10.23 -0.68 19.24
CA GLY A 27 -10.29 -1.66 20.33
C GLY A 27 -9.15 -1.54 21.35
N LEU A 28 -7.95 -1.16 20.89
CA LEU A 28 -6.75 -1.06 21.73
C LEU A 28 -6.36 0.40 22.04
N GLY A 29 -7.02 1.37 21.42
CA GLY A 29 -6.79 2.81 21.66
C GLY A 29 -5.49 3.37 21.09
N PHE A 30 -4.80 2.66 20.18
CA PHE A 30 -3.58 3.18 19.57
C PHE A 30 -3.88 4.11 18.37
N PRO A 31 -3.00 5.07 18.06
CA PRO A 31 -3.15 5.96 16.91
C PRO A 31 -3.18 5.21 15.57
N TYR A 32 -4.23 5.40 14.76
CA TYR A 32 -4.35 4.76 13.44
C TYR A 32 -3.17 5.10 12.50
N SER A 33 -2.48 6.22 12.72
CA SER A 33 -1.28 6.59 11.98
C SER A 33 -0.17 5.54 12.03
N TYR A 34 -0.12 4.66 13.05
CA TYR A 34 0.84 3.56 13.10
C TYR A 34 0.57 2.48 12.04
N ALA A 35 -0.65 2.38 11.53
CA ALA A 35 -0.99 1.49 10.41
C ALA A 35 -0.17 1.82 9.15
N THR A 36 0.25 3.08 8.98
CA THR A 36 1.07 3.51 7.83
C THR A 36 2.37 2.73 7.70
N LEU A 37 3.01 2.37 8.83
CA LEU A 37 4.22 1.55 8.85
C LEU A 37 3.93 0.11 8.40
N GLY A 38 2.76 -0.42 8.78
CA GLY A 38 2.30 -1.74 8.34
C GLY A 38 2.01 -1.77 6.83
N SER A 39 1.29 -0.77 6.30
CA SER A 39 1.06 -0.64 4.87
C SER A 39 2.37 -0.52 4.09
N ALA A 40 3.33 0.29 4.57
CA ALA A 40 4.66 0.38 3.96
C ALA A 40 5.38 -0.97 3.91
N ALA A 41 5.34 -1.74 5.00
CA ALA A 41 5.92 -3.08 5.04
C ALA A 41 5.25 -4.01 4.02
N LEU A 42 3.92 -3.99 3.91
CA LEU A 42 3.21 -4.77 2.90
C LEU A 42 3.65 -4.40 1.49
N TYR A 43 3.81 -3.12 1.18
CA TYR A 43 4.18 -2.67 -0.17
C TYR A 43 5.56 -3.19 -0.55
N ILE A 44 6.53 -3.07 0.36
CA ILE A 44 7.90 -3.56 0.15
C ILE A 44 7.89 -5.08 -0.06
N VAL A 45 7.17 -5.83 0.78
CA VAL A 45 7.12 -7.29 0.71
C VAL A 45 6.47 -7.76 -0.59
N PHE A 46 5.32 -7.23 -0.96
CA PHE A 46 4.64 -7.61 -2.21
C PHE A 46 5.44 -7.18 -3.44
N ALA A 47 6.07 -6.01 -3.43
CA ALA A 47 6.94 -5.57 -4.51
C ALA A 47 8.21 -6.46 -4.64
N TYR A 48 8.79 -6.90 -3.52
CA TYR A 48 9.90 -7.86 -3.53
C TYR A 48 9.51 -9.17 -4.25
N PHE A 49 8.36 -9.74 -3.90
CA PHE A 49 7.89 -10.96 -4.54
C PHE A 49 7.49 -10.73 -6.01
N ALA A 50 6.84 -9.61 -6.32
CA ALA A 50 6.52 -9.23 -7.70
C ALA A 50 7.77 -9.10 -8.57
N ALA A 51 8.86 -8.53 -8.04
CA ALA A 51 10.12 -8.42 -8.78
C ALA A 51 10.74 -9.78 -9.06
N ARG A 52 10.66 -10.69 -8.10
CA ARG A 52 11.12 -12.06 -8.28
C ARG A 52 10.31 -12.84 -9.30
N MET A 53 8.99 -12.66 -9.34
CA MET A 53 8.09 -13.41 -10.21
C MET A 53 8.00 -12.81 -11.62
N PHE A 54 7.87 -11.49 -11.70
CA PHE A 54 7.49 -10.78 -12.94
C PHE A 54 8.54 -9.76 -13.40
N GLY A 55 9.51 -9.42 -12.56
CA GLY A 55 10.58 -8.46 -12.87
C GLY A 55 10.38 -7.09 -12.22
N PHE A 56 11.39 -6.24 -12.34
CA PHE A 56 11.47 -4.95 -11.64
C PHE A 56 10.31 -3.99 -11.97
N TRP A 57 10.00 -3.80 -13.25
CA TRP A 57 8.96 -2.85 -13.67
C TRP A 57 7.57 -3.20 -13.13
N PRO A 58 7.10 -4.46 -13.20
CA PRO A 58 5.86 -4.86 -12.51
C PRO A 58 5.87 -4.60 -11.00
N ALA A 59 7.00 -4.72 -10.31
CA ALA A 59 7.07 -4.45 -8.88
C ALA A 59 6.90 -2.97 -8.53
N LEU A 60 7.51 -2.08 -9.33
CA LEU A 60 7.34 -0.65 -9.19
C LEU A 60 5.88 -0.24 -9.46
N LEU A 61 5.28 -0.76 -10.52
CA LEU A 61 3.87 -0.54 -10.84
C LEU A 61 2.95 -1.07 -9.75
N LEU A 62 3.25 -2.24 -9.18
CA LEU A 62 2.48 -2.80 -8.08
C LEU A 62 2.48 -1.87 -6.86
N GLY A 63 3.64 -1.32 -6.49
CA GLY A 63 3.73 -0.36 -5.38
C GLY A 63 2.85 0.87 -5.60
N ALA A 64 2.85 1.43 -6.82
CA ALA A 64 1.96 2.54 -7.18
C ALA A 64 0.48 2.15 -7.08
N VAL A 65 0.09 0.99 -7.60
CA VAL A 65 -1.29 0.47 -7.54
C VAL A 65 -1.73 0.23 -6.09
N MET A 66 -0.85 -0.27 -5.23
CA MET A 66 -1.15 -0.43 -3.80
C MET A 66 -1.34 0.93 -3.13
N GLY A 67 -0.52 1.94 -3.44
CA GLY A 67 -0.71 3.31 -2.96
C GLY A 67 -2.02 3.95 -3.43
N ILE A 68 -2.46 3.69 -4.68
CA ILE A 68 -3.79 4.09 -5.16
C ILE A 68 -4.88 3.39 -4.34
N THR A 69 -4.73 2.08 -4.10
CA THR A 69 -5.71 1.27 -3.39
C THR A 69 -5.93 1.78 -1.96
N ASP A 70 -4.83 2.09 -1.28
CA ASP A 70 -4.81 2.60 0.10
C ASP A 70 -5.50 3.96 0.22
N VAL A 71 -5.13 4.92 -0.61
CA VAL A 71 -5.74 6.26 -0.57
C VAL A 71 -7.19 6.31 -1.09
N THR A 72 -7.69 5.21 -1.64
CA THR A 72 -9.08 5.11 -2.13
C THR A 72 -9.90 4.15 -1.30
N LEU A 73 -9.80 2.85 -1.58
CA LEU A 73 -10.60 1.80 -0.96
C LEU A 73 -10.21 1.55 0.49
N GLY A 74 -8.90 1.53 0.78
CA GLY A 74 -8.38 1.40 2.14
C GLY A 74 -8.90 2.52 3.05
N TRP A 75 -8.71 3.76 2.61
CA TRP A 75 -9.18 4.93 3.35
C TRP A 75 -10.70 4.99 3.49
N ALA A 76 -11.45 4.60 2.46
CA ALA A 76 -12.91 4.50 2.54
C ALA A 76 -13.39 3.48 3.59
N VAL A 77 -12.71 2.33 3.69
CA VAL A 77 -13.00 1.32 4.73
C VAL A 77 -12.71 1.88 6.12
N SER A 78 -11.57 2.55 6.31
CA SER A 78 -11.21 3.15 7.59
C SER A 78 -12.15 4.30 7.99
N TRP A 79 -12.71 5.02 7.02
CA TRP A 79 -13.78 6.01 7.24
C TRP A 79 -15.10 5.37 7.68
N ALA A 80 -15.45 4.24 7.09
CA ALA A 80 -16.67 3.50 7.43
C ALA A 80 -16.59 2.96 8.87
N ILE A 81 -15.42 2.47 9.28
CA ILE A 81 -15.19 1.96 10.64
C ILE A 81 -15.09 3.11 11.67
N GLY A 82 -14.49 4.24 11.29
CA GLY A 82 -14.43 5.44 12.14
C GLY A 82 -13.06 6.11 12.27
N PRO A 83 -11.94 5.40 12.51
CA PRO A 83 -10.66 6.05 12.87
C PRO A 83 -10.01 6.78 11.69
N GLY A 84 -10.42 6.47 10.45
CA GLY A 84 -9.95 7.18 9.27
C GLY A 84 -10.58 8.55 9.05
N ARG A 85 -11.69 8.87 9.74
CA ARG A 85 -12.44 10.12 9.54
C ARG A 85 -11.60 11.32 9.96
N VAL A 86 -11.39 12.25 9.04
CA VAL A 86 -10.69 13.49 9.34
C VAL A 86 -11.65 14.44 10.03
N SER A 87 -11.67 14.44 11.37
CA SER A 87 -12.50 15.37 12.15
C SER A 87 -11.84 16.75 12.21
N GLY A 88 -12.59 17.81 11.86
CA GLY A 88 -12.16 19.20 12.05
C GLY A 88 -11.34 19.80 10.89
N VAL A 89 -11.15 19.08 9.78
CA VAL A 89 -10.48 19.60 8.58
C VAL A 89 -11.43 19.55 7.38
N THR A 90 -11.67 20.69 6.75
CA THR A 90 -12.39 20.75 5.47
C THR A 90 -11.47 20.23 4.38
N LEU A 91 -11.76 19.05 3.83
CA LEU A 91 -10.99 18.50 2.73
C LEU A 91 -11.30 19.26 1.44
N THR A 92 -10.43 20.20 1.08
CA THR A 92 -10.49 20.90 -0.20
C THR A 92 -10.06 19.95 -1.33
N PRO A 93 -10.48 20.21 -2.58
CA PRO A 93 -10.01 19.43 -3.74
C PRO A 93 -8.49 19.37 -3.87
N SER A 94 -7.78 20.44 -3.47
CA SER A 94 -6.32 20.48 -3.47
C SER A 94 -5.70 19.50 -2.47
N VAL A 95 -6.28 19.35 -1.28
CA VAL A 95 -5.82 18.39 -0.27
C VAL A 95 -6.05 16.97 -0.76
N TRP A 96 -7.20 16.68 -1.36
CA TRP A 96 -7.49 15.38 -1.96
C TRP A 96 -6.45 14.99 -3.02
N VAL A 97 -6.16 15.88 -3.96
CA VAL A 97 -5.18 15.64 -5.01
C VAL A 97 -3.78 15.47 -4.42
N TYR A 98 -3.39 16.32 -3.47
CA TYR A 98 -2.11 16.20 -2.80
C TYR A 98 -1.94 14.85 -2.09
N THR A 99 -2.93 14.46 -1.27
CA THR A 99 -2.90 13.18 -0.54
C THR A 99 -2.86 11.99 -1.49
N ALA A 100 -3.65 12.02 -2.57
CA ALA A 100 -3.64 10.97 -3.59
C ALA A 100 -2.27 10.85 -4.27
N VAL A 101 -1.73 11.96 -4.79
CA VAL A 101 -0.41 11.96 -5.44
C VAL A 101 0.68 11.52 -4.47
N PHE A 102 0.66 12.01 -3.24
CA PHE A 102 1.61 11.64 -2.20
C PHE A 102 1.60 10.14 -1.92
N ALA A 103 0.42 9.54 -1.72
CA ALA A 103 0.28 8.11 -1.46
C ALA A 103 0.75 7.25 -2.65
N ILE A 104 0.45 7.68 -3.88
CA ILE A 104 0.89 6.99 -5.11
C ILE A 104 2.42 7.02 -5.23
N VAL A 105 3.03 8.19 -5.04
CA VAL A 105 4.49 8.36 -5.10
C VAL A 105 5.15 7.55 -4.01
N LEU A 106 4.64 7.60 -2.78
CA LEU A 106 5.16 6.83 -1.66
C LEU A 106 5.04 5.31 -1.92
N GLY A 107 3.91 4.88 -2.48
CA GLY A 107 3.69 3.51 -2.94
C GLY A 107 4.72 3.08 -3.97
N ALA A 108 5.00 3.92 -4.97
CA ALA A 108 6.02 3.67 -5.98
C ALA A 108 7.44 3.60 -5.39
N ILE A 109 7.76 4.45 -4.39
CA ILE A 109 9.05 4.41 -3.68
C ILE A 109 9.22 3.07 -2.95
N PHE A 110 8.20 2.62 -2.21
CA PHE A 110 8.25 1.31 -1.55
C PHE A 110 8.29 0.16 -2.56
N GLY A 111 7.60 0.30 -3.69
CA GLY A 111 7.69 -0.58 -4.84
C GLY A 111 9.11 -0.68 -5.40
N LEU A 112 9.81 0.46 -5.51
CA LEU A 112 11.19 0.53 -5.96
C LEU A 112 12.15 -0.13 -4.96
N ILE A 113 11.96 0.09 -3.65
CA ILE A 113 12.78 -0.53 -2.60
C ILE A 113 12.62 -2.05 -2.61
N GLY A 114 11.38 -2.53 -2.45
CA GLY A 114 11.10 -3.97 -2.44
C GLY A 114 11.48 -4.62 -3.77
N GLY A 115 11.07 -4.00 -4.87
CA GLY A 115 11.33 -4.48 -6.22
C GLY A 115 12.81 -4.51 -6.59
N GLY A 116 13.59 -3.51 -6.15
CA GLY A 116 15.04 -3.47 -6.33
C GLY A 116 15.73 -4.64 -5.61
N ILE A 117 15.39 -4.86 -4.33
CA ILE A 117 15.92 -5.99 -3.55
C ILE A 117 15.53 -7.33 -4.19
N GLY A 118 14.28 -7.46 -4.64
CA GLY A 118 13.77 -8.67 -5.29
C GLY A 118 14.46 -8.96 -6.63
N ALA A 119 14.71 -7.93 -7.43
CA ALA A 119 15.42 -8.04 -8.70
C ALA A 119 16.88 -8.46 -8.49
N LEU A 120 17.61 -7.79 -7.57
CA LEU A 120 19.01 -8.10 -7.27
C LEU A 120 19.20 -9.54 -6.78
N THR A 121 18.31 -10.03 -5.93
CA THR A 121 18.38 -11.41 -5.41
C THR A 121 18.02 -12.47 -6.45
N ARG A 122 17.16 -12.15 -7.43
CA ARG A 122 16.86 -13.05 -8.55
C ARG A 122 18.07 -13.24 -9.45
N TRP A 123 18.79 -12.16 -9.78
CA TRP A 123 19.96 -12.20 -10.65
C TRP A 123 21.08 -13.05 -10.04
N ARG A 124 21.30 -12.94 -8.73
CA ARG A 124 22.28 -13.76 -7.98
C ARG A 124 22.01 -15.28 -7.98
N ARG A 125 20.79 -15.73 -8.28
CA ARG A 125 20.48 -17.17 -8.37
C ARG A 125 20.62 -17.73 -9.79
N ALA A 126 20.71 -16.86 -10.80
CA ALA A 126 20.80 -17.25 -12.19
C ALA A 126 22.25 -17.22 -12.74
N ALA A 127 23.17 -16.58 -12.01
CA ALA A 127 24.61 -16.61 -12.23
C ALA A 127 25.25 -17.72 -11.38
#